data_AF-A0A7C1HVT5-F1
#
_entry.id   AF-A0A7C1HVT5-F1
#
_cell.length_a   1.000
_cell.length_b   1.000
_cell.length_c   1.000
_cell.angle_alpha   90.00
_cell.angle_beta   90.00
_cell.angle_gamma   90.00
#
_symmetry.space_group_name_H-M   'P 1'
#
loop_
_entity.id
_entity.type
_entity.pdbx_description
1 polymer ?
#
loop_
_entity_poly.entity_id
_entity_poly.type
_entity_poly.pdbx_seq_one_letter_code
_entity_poly.pdbx_strand_id
1 'polypeptide(L)'
;MPGQYTEHAFETAIEHHLTTAGGYEKGDRDAFDPVRALFPSDVIAFIQATQPREWEYLSNLQKDKAEDTLLDDLCRVELQQKNGHTVKFKPPSSWL
;
A
#
# COMPACT_ATOMS: atom_id res chain seq x y z
N MET A 1 -8.52 13.00 37.57
CA MET A 1 -9.38 12.10 36.78
C MET A 1 -8.51 10.95 36.27
N PRO A 2 -8.60 9.73 36.83
CA PRO A 2 -7.89 8.59 36.27
C PRO A 2 -8.50 8.24 34.90
N GLY A 3 -7.67 8.11 33.87
CA GLY A 3 -8.09 7.71 32.52
C GLY A 3 -7.79 8.69 31.38
N GLN A 4 -7.53 9.97 31.67
CA GLN A 4 -7.28 10.99 30.63
C GLN A 4 -5.92 10.87 29.91
N TYR A 5 -4.96 10.17 30.51
CA TYR A 5 -3.61 9.98 29.97
C TYR A 5 -3.35 8.52 29.56
N THR A 6 -4.40 7.81 29.13
CA THR A 6 -4.24 6.44 28.60
C THR A 6 -4.08 6.51 27.08
N GLU A 7 -3.31 5.59 26.49
CA GLU A 7 -3.16 5.47 25.03
C GLU A 7 -4.55 5.37 24.35
N HIS A 8 -5.47 4.59 24.92
CA HIS A 8 -6.84 4.49 24.41
C HIS A 8 -7.55 5.85 24.36
N ALA A 9 -7.46 6.66 25.43
CA ALA A 9 -8.09 7.98 25.45
C ALA A 9 -7.43 8.93 24.43
N PHE A 10 -6.12 8.79 24.22
CA PHE A 10 -5.36 9.56 23.24
C PHE A 10 -5.75 9.18 21.80
N GLU A 11 -5.77 7.88 21.47
CA GLU A 11 -6.21 7.36 20.17
C GLU A 11 -7.64 7.78 19.85
N THR A 12 -8.55 7.67 20.82
CA THR A 12 -9.96 8.11 20.67
C THR A 12 -10.06 9.60 20.34
N ALA A 13 -9.26 10.44 21.00
CA ALA A 13 -9.25 11.88 20.76
C ALA A 13 -8.72 12.22 19.36
N ILE A 14 -7.66 11.54 18.91
CA ILE A 14 -7.12 11.68 17.55
C ILE A 14 -8.15 11.25 16.52
N GLU A 15 -8.73 10.05 16.65
CA GLU A 15 -9.71 9.52 15.71
C GLU A 15 -10.93 10.46 15.60
N HIS A 16 -11.43 10.93 16.73
CA HIS A 16 -12.54 11.89 16.76
C HIS A 16 -12.18 13.18 16.01
N HIS A 17 -11.00 13.75 16.24
CA HIS A 17 -10.59 14.98 15.55
C HIS A 17 -10.42 14.78 14.05
N LEU A 18 -9.77 13.70 13.63
CA LEU A 18 -9.56 13.38 12.20
C LEU A 18 -10.88 13.19 11.47
N THR A 19 -11.86 12.53 12.10
CA THR A 19 -13.16 12.22 11.48
C THR A 19 -14.17 13.36 11.52
N THR A 20 -14.03 14.32 12.45
CA THR A 20 -14.98 15.45 12.58
C THR A 20 -14.47 16.76 11.98
N ALA A 21 -13.17 16.99 12.02
CA ALA A 21 -12.55 18.25 11.58
C ALA A 21 -11.43 18.04 10.55
N GLY A 22 -10.77 16.88 10.56
CA GLY A 22 -9.64 16.58 9.68
C GLY A 22 -10.03 16.14 8.26
N GLY A 23 -11.31 15.89 7.99
CA GLY A 23 -11.80 15.44 6.68
C GLY A 23 -11.47 13.98 6.36
N TYR A 24 -11.08 13.19 7.36
CA TYR A 24 -10.89 11.75 7.23
C TYR A 24 -12.21 11.02 7.45
N GLU A 25 -12.35 9.86 6.82
CA GLU A 25 -13.44 8.93 7.11
C GLU A 25 -12.90 7.76 7.93
N LYS A 26 -13.78 7.20 8.77
CA LYS A 26 -13.44 6.00 9.53
C LYS A 26 -13.40 4.80 8.58
N GLY A 27 -12.22 4.21 8.41
CA GLY A 27 -12.04 3.02 7.59
C GLY A 27 -12.55 1.75 8.25
N ASP A 28 -12.82 0.73 7.43
CA ASP A 28 -13.10 -0.63 7.87
C ASP A 28 -11.79 -1.41 8.05
N ARG A 29 -11.48 -1.81 9.29
CA ARG A 29 -10.28 -2.56 9.60
C ARG A 29 -10.27 -3.94 8.92
N ASP A 30 -11.42 -4.56 8.74
CA ASP A 30 -11.51 -5.93 8.21
C ASP A 30 -11.31 -5.94 6.67
N ALA A 31 -11.42 -4.79 6.02
CA ALA A 31 -11.10 -4.59 4.61
C ALA A 31 -9.59 -4.41 4.35
N PHE A 32 -8.77 -4.26 5.39
CA PHE A 32 -7.32 -4.13 5.26
C PHE A 32 -6.67 -5.50 5.06
N ASP A 33 -5.89 -5.66 3.98
CA ASP A 33 -5.06 -6.85 3.76
C ASP A 33 -3.68 -6.63 4.41
N PRO A 34 -3.37 -7.32 5.53
CA PRO A 34 -2.09 -7.15 6.22
C PRO A 34 -0.90 -7.77 5.47
N VAL A 35 -1.15 -8.70 4.54
CA VAL A 35 -0.09 -9.32 3.73
C VAL A 35 0.39 -8.34 2.67
N ARG A 36 -0.56 -7.64 2.03
CA ARG A 36 -0.28 -6.63 1.00
C ARG A 36 -0.02 -5.23 1.57
N ALA A 37 -0.42 -5.00 2.82
CA ALA A 37 -0.45 -3.70 3.50
C ALA A 37 -1.26 -2.64 2.74
N LEU A 38 -2.40 -3.05 2.18
CA LEU A 38 -3.29 -2.21 1.36
C LEU A 38 -4.76 -2.46 1.73
N PHE A 39 -5.63 -1.53 1.32
CA PHE A 39 -7.08 -1.76 1.21
C PHE A 39 -7.38 -2.15 -0.25
N PRO A 40 -7.50 -3.45 -0.58
CA PRO A 40 -7.53 -3.90 -1.98
C PRO A 40 -8.63 -3.24 -2.79
N SER A 41 -9.85 -3.19 -2.24
CA SER A 41 -11.01 -2.60 -2.92
C SER A 41 -10.84 -1.12 -3.22
N ASP A 42 -10.26 -0.35 -2.29
CA ASP A 42 -10.03 1.09 -2.48
C ASP A 42 -9.00 1.34 -3.58
N VAL A 43 -7.93 0.54 -3.61
CA VAL A 43 -6.89 0.62 -4.65
C VAL A 43 -7.48 0.30 -6.02
N ILE A 44 -8.26 -0.78 -6.15
CA ILE A 44 -8.91 -1.13 -7.41
C ILE A 44 -9.89 -0.04 -7.84
N ALA A 45 -10.73 0.45 -6.94
CA ALA A 45 -11.68 1.53 -7.24
C ALA A 45 -10.96 2.80 -7.70
N PHE A 46 -9.84 3.16 -7.06
CA PHE A 46 -9.02 4.29 -7.46
C PHE A 46 -8.42 4.12 -8.86
N ILE A 47 -7.88 2.93 -9.18
CA ILE A 47 -7.32 2.66 -10.51
C ILE A 47 -8.41 2.67 -11.58
N GLN A 48 -9.56 2.07 -11.32
CA GLN A 48 -10.71 2.11 -12.24
C GLN A 48 -11.18 3.54 -12.51
N ALA A 49 -11.21 4.39 -11.48
CA ALA A 49 -11.63 5.78 -11.60
C ALA A 49 -10.60 6.65 -12.34
N THR A 50 -9.31 6.41 -12.12
CA THR A 50 -8.24 7.27 -12.66
C THR A 50 -7.70 6.81 -14.01
N GLN A 51 -7.70 5.50 -14.26
CA GLN A 51 -7.07 4.84 -15.41
C GLN A 51 -8.00 3.77 -16.03
N PRO A 52 -9.23 4.16 -16.47
CA PRO A 52 -10.24 3.20 -16.92
C PRO A 52 -9.84 2.45 -18.19
N ARG A 53 -9.04 3.05 -19.09
CA ARG A 53 -8.61 2.43 -20.35
C ARG A 53 -7.58 1.33 -20.10
N GLU A 54 -6.63 1.61 -19.23
CA GLU A 54 -5.59 0.68 -18.79
C GLU A 54 -6.21 -0.47 -17.99
N TRP A 55 -7.18 -0.14 -17.13
CA TRP A 55 -7.98 -1.14 -16.41
C TRP A 55 -8.73 -2.07 -17.37
N GLU A 56 -9.43 -1.52 -18.36
CA GLU A 56 -10.15 -2.31 -19.36
C GLU A 56 -9.20 -3.23 -20.14
N TYR A 57 -8.04 -2.72 -20.55
CA TYR A 57 -7.02 -3.54 -21.21
C TYR A 57 -6.54 -4.71 -20.33
N LEU A 58 -6.19 -4.42 -19.06
CA LEU A 58 -5.75 -5.44 -18.12
C LEU A 58 -6.84 -6.47 -17.82
N SER A 59 -8.07 -6.00 -17.61
CA SER A 59 -9.24 -6.84 -17.35
C SER A 59 -9.55 -7.76 -18.53
N ASN A 60 -9.44 -7.28 -19.76
CA ASN A 60 -9.60 -8.13 -20.94
C ASN A 60 -8.51 -9.20 -21.08
N LEU A 61 -7.27 -8.89 -20.67
CA LEU A 61 -6.14 -9.81 -20.74
C LEU A 61 -6.18 -10.88 -19.64
N GLN A 62 -6.41 -10.47 -18.38
CA GLN A 62 -6.30 -11.31 -17.18
C GLN A 62 -7.66 -11.82 -16.66
N LYS A 63 -8.78 -11.26 -17.13
CA LYS A 63 -10.15 -11.60 -16.73
C LYS A 63 -10.33 -11.58 -15.22
N ASP A 64 -10.84 -12.65 -14.64
CA ASP A 64 -11.10 -12.80 -13.20
C ASP A 64 -9.85 -12.66 -12.32
N LYS A 65 -8.65 -12.68 -12.92
CA LYS A 65 -7.37 -12.51 -12.21
C LYS A 65 -6.82 -11.09 -12.26
N ALA A 66 -7.52 -10.16 -12.91
CA ALA A 66 -6.99 -8.81 -13.15
C ALA A 66 -6.68 -8.07 -11.84
N GLU A 67 -7.58 -8.14 -10.86
CA GLU A 67 -7.40 -7.51 -9.54
C GLU A 67 -6.20 -8.10 -8.81
N ASP A 68 -6.17 -9.42 -8.62
CA ASP A 68 -5.06 -10.10 -7.92
C ASP A 68 -3.73 -9.86 -8.61
N THR A 69 -3.67 -9.94 -9.95
CA THR A 69 -2.44 -9.69 -10.72
C THR A 69 -1.95 -8.27 -10.50
N LEU A 70 -2.85 -7.27 -10.57
CA LEU A 70 -2.49 -5.88 -10.38
C LEU A 70 -1.94 -5.64 -8.97
N LEU A 71 -2.63 -6.15 -7.95
CA LEU A 71 -2.24 -5.99 -6.55
C LEU A 71 -0.93 -6.72 -6.26
N ASP A 72 -0.71 -7.92 -6.81
CA ASP A 72 0.54 -8.67 -6.70
C ASP A 72 1.69 -7.89 -7.33
N ASP A 73 1.46 -7.33 -8.52
CA ASP A 73 2.48 -6.57 -9.25
C ASP A 73 2.82 -5.27 -8.52
N LEU A 74 1.83 -4.54 -8.01
CA LEU A 74 2.04 -3.33 -7.19
C LEU A 74 2.88 -3.63 -5.95
N CYS A 75 2.52 -4.66 -5.18
CA CYS A 75 3.27 -5.05 -3.99
C CYS A 75 4.67 -5.57 -4.35
N ARG A 76 4.82 -6.30 -5.46
CA ARG A 76 6.11 -6.85 -5.89
C ARG A 76 7.07 -5.76 -6.32
N VAL A 77 6.65 -4.83 -7.17
CA VAL A 77 7.52 -3.79 -7.73
C VAL A 77 8.03 -2.85 -6.62
N GLU A 78 7.17 -2.43 -5.70
CA GLU A 78 7.56 -1.49 -4.63
C GLU A 78 8.42 -2.15 -3.54
N LEU A 79 8.15 -3.42 -3.16
CA LEU A 79 8.93 -4.11 -2.12
C LEU A 79 10.23 -4.76 -2.63
N GLN A 80 10.36 -4.98 -3.95
CA GLN A 80 11.57 -5.54 -4.58
C GLN A 80 12.42 -4.50 -5.32
N GLN A 81 12.12 -3.21 -5.19
CA GLN A 81 13.09 -2.13 -5.48
C GLN A 81 14.27 -2.11 -4.49
N LYS A 82 14.72 -3.28 -4.00
CA LYS A 82 16.14 -3.54 -3.83
C LYS A 82 16.70 -3.75 -5.23
N ASN A 83 17.03 -2.64 -5.91
CA ASN A 83 17.85 -2.67 -7.11
C ASN A 83 19.25 -3.18 -6.71
N GLY A 84 19.36 -4.50 -6.52
CA GLY A 84 20.56 -5.23 -6.18
C GLY A 84 21.47 -5.32 -7.39
N HIS A 85 21.94 -4.17 -7.88
CA HIS A 85 23.20 -4.13 -8.62
C HIS A 85 24.29 -4.55 -7.64
N THR A 86 24.63 -5.83 -7.59
CA THR A 86 25.87 -6.26 -6.93
C THR A 86 27.04 -5.74 -7.73
N VAL A 87 27.51 -4.53 -7.42
CA VAL A 87 28.76 -4.02 -7.94
C VAL A 87 29.86 -4.80 -7.25
N LYS A 88 30.41 -5.83 -7.92
CA LYS A 88 31.60 -6.51 -7.42
C LYS A 88 32.78 -5.56 -7.58
N PHE A 89 33.34 -5.07 -6.47
CA PHE A 89 34.61 -4.35 -6.49
C PHE A 89 35.70 -5.29 -7.02
N LYS A 90 36.33 -4.91 -8.13
CA LYS A 90 37.53 -5.58 -8.65
C LYS A 90 38.74 -4.70 -8.31
N PRO A 91 39.60 -5.11 -7.37
CA PRO A 91 40.79 -4.33 -7.03
C PRO A 91 41.74 -4.23 -8.24
N PRO A 92 42.53 -3.14 -8.36
CA PRO A 92 43.56 -3.01 -9.38
C PRO A 92 44.58 -4.15 -9.28
N SER A 93 45.07 -4.63 -10.42
CA SER A 93 46.09 -5.69 -10.49
C SER A 93 47.42 -5.32 -9.84
N SER A 94 47.63 -4.05 -9.48
CA SER A 94 48.81 -3.59 -8.73
C SER A 94 48.72 -3.85 -7.23
N TRP A 95 47.61 -4.41 -6.74
CA TRP A 95 47.41 -4.80 -5.33
C TRP A 95 47.63 -6.30 -5.07
N LEU A 96 48.02 -7.07 -6.11
CA LEU A 96 48.48 -8.46 -6.03
C LEU A 96 49.92 -8.53 -6.56
#